data_AF-A0A090X8C6-F1
#
_entry.id   AF-A0A090X8C6-F1
#
_cell.length_a   1.000
_cell.length_b   1.000
_cell.length_c   1.000
_cell.angle_alpha   90.00
_cell.angle_beta   90.00
_cell.angle_gamma   90.00
#
_symmetry.space_group_name_H-M   'P 1'
#
loop_
_entity.id
_entity.type
_entity.pdbx_description
1 polymer ?
#
loop_
_entity_poly.entity_id
_entity_poly.type
_entity_poly.pdbx_seq_one_letter_code
_entity_poly.pdbx_strand_id
1 'polypeptide(L)'
;LGTRQTWSLLKNLLDPSKTRTETNKAIVKLLHQTAHNGENTLWEFLKERYIASGPRPNYRPYPHEEADHPLDQDISEYEVRGILTGLTRNSAPGEDGVTYRILKNLDDASVSALTSYFNRVWSTGVLPPEWKHAEITFIPKPGKALTLENLR
;
A
#
# COMPACT_ATOMS: atom_id res chain seq x y z
N LEU A 1 -13.43 10.78 17.26
CA LEU A 1 -11.96 10.95 17.18
C LEU A 1 -11.64 12.36 17.66
N GLY A 2 -11.01 12.51 18.83
CA GLY A 2 -10.62 13.83 19.34
C GLY A 2 -9.35 14.35 18.67
N THR A 3 -9.11 15.68 18.72
CA THR A 3 -7.95 16.38 18.10
C THR A 3 -6.61 15.72 18.42
N ARG A 4 -6.42 15.23 19.66
CA ARG A 4 -5.20 14.54 20.09
C ARG A 4 -4.93 13.22 19.35
N GLN A 5 -5.98 12.46 19.02
CA GLN A 5 -5.86 11.20 18.29
C GLN A 5 -5.51 11.47 16.82
N THR A 6 -6.17 12.45 16.19
CA THR A 6 -5.89 12.89 14.82
C THR A 6 -4.44 13.36 14.68
N TRP A 7 -3.93 14.13 15.66
CA TRP A 7 -2.53 14.56 15.68
C TRP A 7 -1.51 13.44 15.78
N SER A 8 -1.78 12.45 16.63
CA SER A 8 -0.89 11.28 16.75
C SER A 8 -0.84 10.53 15.43
N LEU A 9 -2.00 10.41 14.77
CA LEU A 9 -2.12 9.70 13.51
C LEU A 9 -1.41 10.47 12.37
N LEU A 10 -1.66 11.76 12.20
CA LEU A 10 -0.97 12.60 11.20
C LEU A 10 0.55 12.60 11.35
N LYS A 11 1.07 12.51 12.58
CA LYS A 11 2.51 12.40 12.85
C LYS A 11 3.09 11.07 12.39
N ASN A 12 2.33 9.99 12.54
CA ASN A 12 2.74 8.66 12.10
C ASN A 12 2.64 8.52 10.58
N LEU A 13 1.72 9.26 9.93
CA LEU A 13 1.52 9.20 8.49
C LEU A 13 2.55 10.01 7.68
N LEU A 14 3.46 10.78 8.26
CA LEU A 14 4.50 11.48 7.50
C LEU A 14 5.81 10.72 7.58
N ASP A 15 6.58 10.74 6.49
CA ASP A 15 7.87 10.05 6.32
C ASP A 15 8.61 9.79 7.65
N PRO A 16 8.60 8.54 8.16
CA PRO A 16 9.13 8.20 9.48
C PRO A 16 10.65 8.26 9.55
N SER A 17 11.34 8.35 8.40
CA SER A 17 12.79 8.57 8.36
C SER A 17 13.18 9.98 8.82
N LYS A 18 12.22 10.92 8.84
CA LYS A 18 12.46 12.29 9.29
C LYS A 18 12.40 12.43 10.80
N THR A 19 13.14 13.40 11.30
CA THR A 19 13.11 13.71 12.74
C THR A 19 11.73 14.22 13.14
N ARG A 20 11.31 13.93 14.37
CA ARG A 20 10.03 14.41 14.93
C ARG A 20 9.86 15.93 14.78
N THR A 21 10.94 16.70 14.87
CA THR A 21 10.94 18.15 14.69
C THR A 21 10.63 18.55 13.24
N GLU A 22 11.21 17.88 12.26
CA GLU A 22 10.93 18.12 10.84
C GLU A 22 9.50 17.74 10.48
N THR A 23 9.02 16.61 10.99
CA THR A 23 7.63 16.17 10.83
C THR A 23 6.66 17.20 11.42
N ASN A 24 6.94 17.71 12.63
CA ASN A 24 6.12 18.77 13.22
C ASN A 24 6.11 20.05 12.37
N LYS A 25 7.26 20.49 11.86
CA LYS A 25 7.35 21.65 10.97
C LYS A 25 6.52 21.45 9.69
N ALA A 26 6.57 20.25 9.11
CA ALA A 26 5.78 19.89 7.94
C ALA A 26 4.27 19.95 8.22
N ILE A 27 3.80 19.37 9.34
CA ILE A 27 2.38 19.40 9.72
C ILE A 27 1.91 20.83 9.97
N VAL A 28 2.67 21.62 10.72
CA VAL A 28 2.31 23.03 10.99
C VAL A 28 2.20 23.82 9.68
N LYS A 29 3.11 23.59 8.72
CA LYS A 29 3.05 24.22 7.41
C LYS A 29 1.80 23.82 6.62
N LEU A 30 1.42 22.53 6.64
CA LEU A 30 0.20 22.04 5.97
C LEU A 30 -1.08 22.57 6.64
N LEU A 31 -1.09 22.69 7.97
CA LEU A 31 -2.22 23.28 8.71
C LEU A 31 -2.40 24.76 8.40
N HIS A 32 -1.31 25.53 8.31
CA HIS A 32 -1.40 26.94 7.94
C HIS A 32 -1.85 27.13 6.48
N GLN A 33 -1.62 26.16 5.59
CA GLN A 33 -2.16 26.23 4.22
C GLN A 33 -3.65 25.90 4.16
N THR A 34 -4.15 25.12 5.12
CA THR A 34 -5.58 24.75 5.25
C THR A 34 -6.35 25.71 6.16
N ALA A 35 -5.80 26.90 6.42
CA ALA A 35 -6.11 27.85 7.50
C ALA A 35 -7.52 28.48 7.53
N HIS A 36 -8.56 27.82 7.00
CA HIS A 36 -9.94 28.19 7.30
C HIS A 36 -10.70 27.18 8.18
N ASN A 37 -10.32 25.89 8.23
CA ASN A 37 -11.22 24.88 8.82
C ASN A 37 -10.61 23.85 9.81
N GLY A 38 -9.31 23.92 10.16
CA GLY A 38 -8.72 23.17 11.29
C GLY A 38 -8.35 21.70 11.01
N GLU A 39 -7.79 21.00 12.02
CA GLU A 39 -7.16 19.66 11.89
C GLU A 39 -8.05 18.57 11.29
N ASN A 40 -9.35 18.60 11.62
CA ASN A 40 -10.30 17.63 11.08
C ASN A 40 -10.41 17.77 9.56
N THR A 41 -10.35 18.98 9.01
CA THR A 41 -10.39 19.17 7.56
C THR A 41 -9.15 18.70 6.84
N LEU A 42 -7.98 18.82 7.47
CA LEU A 42 -6.76 18.20 6.94
C LEU A 42 -6.92 16.68 6.84
N TRP A 43 -7.43 16.04 7.90
CA TRP A 43 -7.64 14.60 7.92
C TRP A 43 -8.69 14.13 6.91
N GLU A 44 -9.83 14.82 6.82
CA GLU A 44 -10.87 14.48 5.84
C GLU A 44 -10.37 14.70 4.41
N PHE A 45 -9.60 15.75 4.13
CA PHE A 45 -8.97 15.94 2.82
C PHE A 45 -8.04 14.79 2.46
N LEU A 46 -7.16 14.39 3.39
CA LEU A 46 -6.21 13.30 3.16
C LEU A 46 -6.95 11.98 2.92
N LYS A 47 -8.00 11.70 3.70
CA LYS A 47 -8.87 10.55 3.47
C LYS A 47 -9.49 10.61 2.09
N GLU A 48 -10.28 11.63 1.77
CA GLU A 48 -10.99 11.72 0.48
C GLU A 48 -10.05 11.61 -0.71
N ARG A 49 -8.86 12.21 -0.62
CA ARG A 49 -7.92 12.27 -1.74
C ARG A 49 -7.05 11.03 -1.90
N TYR A 50 -6.65 10.39 -0.81
CA TYR A 50 -5.62 9.34 -0.82
C TYR A 50 -6.10 8.00 -0.27
N ILE A 51 -7.16 7.98 0.53
CA ILE A 51 -7.74 6.76 1.07
C ILE A 51 -9.09 6.56 0.37
N ALA A 52 -9.22 5.52 -0.45
CA ALA A 52 -10.47 5.22 -1.14
C ALA A 52 -11.62 4.94 -0.15
N SER A 53 -12.26 6.02 0.31
CA SER A 53 -13.28 6.02 1.37
C SER A 53 -14.69 6.21 0.80
N GLY A 54 -14.79 6.37 -0.53
CA GLY A 54 -16.05 6.49 -1.25
C GLY A 54 -16.81 5.16 -1.39
N PRO A 55 -18.06 5.20 -1.88
CA PRO A 55 -18.81 3.99 -2.17
C PRO A 55 -18.05 3.12 -3.17
N ARG A 56 -18.12 1.80 -2.99
CA ARG A 56 -17.54 0.86 -3.95
C ARG A 56 -18.14 1.15 -5.34
N PRO A 57 -17.30 1.35 -6.37
CA PRO A 57 -17.82 1.59 -7.70
C PRO A 57 -18.70 0.40 -8.12
N ASN A 58 -19.80 0.69 -8.82
CA ASN A 58 -20.63 -0.36 -9.39
C ASN A 58 -19.87 -0.95 -10.59
N TYR A 59 -19.20 -2.07 -10.36
CA TYR A 59 -18.48 -2.78 -11.41
C TYR A 59 -19.48 -3.31 -12.43
N ARG A 60 -19.27 -2.98 -13.71
CA ARG A 60 -20.02 -3.66 -14.78
C ARG A 60 -19.64 -5.13 -14.75
N PRO A 61 -20.59 -6.07 -14.93
CA PRO A 61 -20.27 -7.47 -15.17
C PRO A 61 -19.25 -7.52 -16.30
N TYR A 62 -18.12 -8.17 -16.06
CA TYR A 62 -17.14 -8.34 -17.11
C TYR A 62 -17.73 -9.24 -18.20
N PRO A 63 -17.65 -8.86 -19.49
CA PRO A 63 -18.32 -9.57 -20.57
C PRO A 63 -17.58 -10.84 -21.02
N HIS A 64 -16.71 -11.42 -20.18
CA HIS A 64 -16.10 -12.71 -20.51
C HIS A 64 -17.09 -13.83 -20.22
N GLU A 65 -17.41 -14.60 -21.25
CA GLU A 65 -17.91 -15.97 -21.06
C GLU A 65 -16.82 -16.77 -20.33
N GLU A 66 -17.20 -17.69 -19.44
CA GLU A 66 -16.33 -18.59 -18.65
C GLU A 66 -15.54 -19.58 -19.52
N ALA A 67 -14.91 -19.09 -20.59
CA ALA A 67 -14.01 -19.87 -21.40
C ALA A 67 -12.65 -19.93 -20.71
N ASP A 68 -12.04 -21.11 -20.78
CA ASP A 68 -10.73 -21.49 -20.24
C ASP A 68 -9.63 -20.62 -20.87
N HIS A 69 -9.49 -19.38 -20.41
CA HIS A 69 -8.55 -18.42 -20.96
C HIS A 69 -7.14 -18.80 -20.48
N PRO A 70 -6.11 -18.73 -21.33
CA PRO A 70 -4.73 -19.08 -20.93
C PRO A 70 -4.19 -18.29 -19.72
N LEU A 71 -4.75 -17.12 -19.44
CA LEU A 71 -4.37 -16.30 -18.27
C LEU A 71 -5.11 -16.69 -16.97
N ASP A 72 -6.15 -17.52 -17.07
CA ASP A 72 -6.92 -17.99 -15.90
C ASP A 72 -6.43 -19.36 -15.41
N GLN A 73 -5.41 -19.93 -16.09
CA GLN A 73 -4.73 -21.15 -15.68
C GLN A 73 -4.01 -20.97 -14.33
N ASP A 74 -3.77 -22.09 -13.65
CA ASP A 74 -2.99 -22.12 -12.42
C ASP A 74 -1.57 -21.56 -12.63
N ILE A 75 -1.11 -20.80 -11.64
CA ILE A 75 0.24 -20.25 -11.58
C ILE A 75 1.23 -21.41 -11.51
N SER A 76 2.20 -21.43 -12.42
CA SER A 76 3.24 -22.44 -12.45
C SER A 76 4.44 -22.06 -11.58
N GLU A 77 5.18 -23.05 -11.07
CA GLU A 77 6.41 -22.76 -10.34
C GLU A 77 7.49 -22.13 -11.24
N TYR A 78 7.42 -22.33 -12.56
CA TYR A 78 8.31 -21.69 -13.51
C TYR A 78 8.12 -20.18 -13.53
N GLU A 79 6.87 -19.71 -13.55
CA GLU A 79 6.54 -18.29 -13.47
C GLU A 79 7.02 -17.69 -12.13
N VAL A 80 6.76 -18.39 -11.02
CA VAL A 80 7.22 -17.95 -9.70
C VAL A 80 8.74 -17.82 -9.67
N ARG A 81 9.50 -18.81 -10.14
CA ARG A 81 10.97 -18.72 -10.22
C ARG A 81 11.43 -17.60 -11.15
N GLY A 82 10.77 -17.41 -12.29
CA GLY A 82 11.06 -16.31 -13.22
C GLY A 82 10.93 -14.94 -12.53
N ILE A 83 9.86 -14.73 -11.77
CA ILE A 83 9.66 -13.52 -10.98
C ILE A 83 10.75 -13.37 -9.92
N LEU A 84 10.99 -14.42 -9.11
CA LEU A 84 11.96 -14.38 -8.02
C LEU A 84 13.36 -14.00 -8.50
N THR A 85 13.82 -14.57 -9.62
CA THR A 85 15.13 -14.24 -10.20
C THR A 85 15.19 -12.77 -10.66
N GLY A 86 14.10 -12.26 -11.23
CA GLY A 86 13.95 -10.89 -11.74
C GLY A 86 13.76 -9.78 -10.70
N LEU A 87 13.49 -10.10 -9.43
CA LEU A 87 13.26 -9.06 -8.39
C LEU A 87 14.46 -8.11 -8.26
N THR A 88 14.21 -6.82 -8.01
CA THR A 88 15.30 -5.88 -7.65
C THR A 88 15.71 -6.11 -6.19
N ARG A 89 16.90 -5.67 -5.77
CA ARG A 89 17.36 -5.91 -4.38
C ARG A 89 16.93 -4.85 -3.37
N ASN A 90 16.47 -3.69 -3.86
CA ASN A 90 16.29 -2.48 -3.04
C ASN A 90 14.82 -2.07 -2.95
N SER A 91 13.99 -2.92 -2.35
CA SER A 91 12.63 -2.55 -1.91
C SER A 91 12.59 -2.42 -0.39
N ALA A 92 11.67 -1.57 0.10
CA ALA A 92 11.33 -1.55 1.51
C ALA A 92 10.47 -2.80 1.81
N PRO A 93 10.76 -3.57 2.88
CA PRO A 93 9.90 -4.66 3.30
C PRO A 93 8.55 -4.11 3.80
N GLY A 94 7.53 -4.97 3.76
CA GLY A 94 6.27 -4.70 4.47
C GLY A 94 6.42 -4.84 5.98
N GLU A 95 5.30 -4.76 6.69
CA GLU A 95 5.24 -4.95 8.16
C GLU A 95 5.77 -6.32 8.61
N ASP A 96 5.65 -7.33 7.75
CA ASP A 96 6.15 -8.69 7.99
C ASP A 96 7.69 -8.82 7.92
N GLY A 97 8.39 -7.77 7.48
CA GLY A 97 9.85 -7.78 7.34
C GLY A 97 10.37 -8.65 6.18
N VAL A 98 9.50 -9.19 5.33
CA VAL A 98 9.91 -10.05 4.21
C VAL A 98 10.51 -9.19 3.10
N THR A 99 11.83 -9.31 2.92
CA THR A 99 12.56 -8.58 1.89
C THR A 99 12.67 -9.40 0.60
N TYR A 100 12.86 -8.71 -0.53
CA TYR A 100 13.16 -9.39 -1.81
C TYR A 100 14.45 -10.22 -1.75
N ARG A 101 15.35 -9.91 -0.82
CA ARG A 101 16.53 -10.75 -0.56
C ARG A 101 16.14 -12.11 0.01
N ILE A 102 15.18 -12.19 0.92
CA ILE A 102 14.68 -13.47 1.45
C ILE A 102 14.01 -14.25 0.31
N LEU A 103 13.11 -13.61 -0.45
CA LEU A 103 12.38 -14.24 -1.54
C LEU A 103 13.31 -14.83 -2.62
N LYS A 104 14.44 -14.17 -2.91
CA LYS A 104 15.45 -14.68 -3.85
C LYS A 104 16.21 -15.91 -3.38
N ASN A 105 16.22 -16.21 -2.08
CA ASN A 105 16.97 -17.32 -1.50
C ASN A 105 16.03 -18.44 -0.99
N LEU A 106 14.78 -18.47 -1.46
CA LEU A 106 13.87 -19.58 -1.17
C LEU A 106 14.41 -20.87 -1.81
N ASP A 107 14.31 -21.96 -1.07
CA ASP A 107 14.56 -23.31 -1.56
C ASP A 107 13.36 -23.83 -2.36
N ASP A 108 13.55 -24.94 -3.08
CA ASP A 108 12.53 -25.50 -3.98
C ASP A 108 11.24 -25.86 -3.24
N ALA A 109 11.34 -26.37 -2.01
CA ALA A 109 10.16 -26.68 -1.21
C ALA A 109 9.35 -25.42 -0.87
N SER A 110 10.03 -24.33 -0.51
CA SER A 110 9.36 -23.04 -0.25
C SER A 110 8.73 -22.45 -1.51
N VAL A 111 9.37 -22.56 -2.68
CA VAL A 111 8.80 -22.12 -3.96
C VAL A 111 7.54 -22.91 -4.30
N SER A 112 7.57 -24.24 -4.11
CA SER A 112 6.41 -25.11 -4.35
C SER A 112 5.25 -24.79 -3.39
N ALA A 113 5.57 -24.58 -2.11
CA ALA A 113 4.58 -24.18 -1.10
C ALA A 113 3.96 -22.81 -1.41
N LEU A 114 4.76 -21.83 -1.83
CA LEU A 114 4.29 -20.49 -2.20
C LEU A 114 3.39 -20.53 -3.44
N THR A 115 3.78 -21.29 -4.47
CA THR A 115 2.99 -21.48 -5.68
C THR A 115 1.62 -22.11 -5.36
N SER A 116 1.63 -23.18 -4.57
CA SER A 116 0.41 -23.85 -4.11
C SER A 116 -0.48 -22.92 -3.28
N TYR A 117 0.12 -22.08 -2.43
CA TYR A 117 -0.61 -21.09 -1.65
C TYR A 117 -1.31 -20.06 -2.54
N PHE A 118 -0.62 -19.53 -3.55
CA PHE A 118 -1.22 -18.57 -4.50
C PHE A 118 -2.35 -19.19 -5.30
N ASN A 119 -2.18 -20.40 -5.83
CA ASN A 119 -3.26 -21.10 -6.56
C ASN A 119 -4.47 -21.40 -5.66
N ARG A 120 -4.24 -21.70 -4.38
CA ARG A 120 -5.34 -21.85 -3.42
C ARG A 120 -6.09 -20.54 -3.20
N VAL A 121 -5.38 -19.41 -3.06
CA VAL A 121 -6.03 -18.09 -2.91
C VAL A 121 -6.79 -17.71 -4.19
N TRP A 122 -6.20 -17.98 -5.36
CA TRP A 122 -6.81 -17.74 -6.67
C TRP A 122 -8.11 -18.53 -6.85
N SER A 123 -8.04 -19.86 -6.72
CA SER A 123 -9.19 -20.76 -6.93
C SER A 123 -10.32 -20.56 -5.90
N THR A 124 -10.00 -20.22 -4.65
CA THR A 124 -11.03 -19.99 -3.63
C THR A 124 -11.62 -18.59 -3.67
N GLY A 125 -10.92 -17.63 -4.27
CA GLY A 125 -11.26 -16.20 -4.20
C GLY A 125 -11.18 -15.61 -2.79
N VAL A 126 -10.64 -16.35 -1.81
CA VAL A 126 -10.55 -15.92 -0.41
C VAL A 126 -9.18 -15.28 -0.15
N LEU A 127 -9.15 -13.96 -0.17
CA LEU A 127 -7.94 -13.19 0.14
C LEU A 127 -7.58 -13.25 1.64
N PRO A 128 -6.29 -13.46 1.97
CA PRO A 128 -5.79 -13.35 3.34
C PRO A 128 -6.12 -11.98 3.95
N PRO A 129 -6.52 -11.90 5.24
CA PRO A 129 -6.77 -10.63 5.93
C PRO A 129 -5.56 -9.69 5.89
N GLU A 130 -4.35 -10.24 5.95
CA GLU A 130 -3.09 -9.51 5.93
C GLU A 130 -2.92 -8.72 4.63
N TRP A 131 -3.42 -9.24 3.51
CA TRP A 131 -3.36 -8.54 2.21
C TRP A 131 -4.32 -7.35 2.13
N LYS A 132 -5.30 -7.27 3.04
CA LYS A 132 -6.25 -6.14 3.15
C LYS A 132 -5.74 -5.08 4.11
N HIS A 133 -4.63 -5.33 4.80
CA HIS A 133 -3.97 -4.36 5.66
C HIS A 133 -2.97 -3.53 4.84
N ALA A 134 -2.90 -2.23 5.12
CA ALA A 134 -1.92 -1.34 4.50
C ALA A 134 -1.50 -0.25 5.49
N GLU A 135 -0.19 -0.06 5.62
CA GLU A 135 0.39 1.11 6.29
C GLU A 135 0.52 2.25 5.28
N ILE A 136 -0.06 3.40 5.60
CA ILE A 136 -0.05 4.57 4.72
C ILE A 136 0.96 5.57 5.27
N THR A 137 1.88 6.02 4.43
CA THR A 137 2.79 7.12 4.75
C THR A 137 2.82 8.09 3.58
N PHE A 138 2.51 9.36 3.86
CA PHE A 138 2.61 10.47 2.95
C PHE A 138 4.04 10.97 2.83
N ILE A 139 4.52 11.03 1.59
CA ILE A 139 5.85 11.52 1.26
C ILE A 139 5.70 12.78 0.39
N PRO A 140 6.34 13.91 0.75
CA PRO A 140 6.34 15.09 -0.11
C PRO A 140 7.05 14.82 -1.45
N LYS A 141 6.45 15.22 -2.56
CA LYS A 141 7.08 15.12 -3.89
C LYS A 141 8.35 15.98 -3.93
N PRO A 142 9.50 15.43 -4.38
CA PRO A 142 10.76 16.17 -4.42
C PRO A 142 10.66 17.37 -5.37
N GLY A 143 11.30 18.48 -5.00
CA GLY A 143 11.34 19.70 -5.81
C GLY A 143 10.04 20.51 -5.85
N LYS A 144 8.99 20.08 -5.13
CA LYS A 144 7.72 20.82 -5.05
C LYS A 144 7.50 21.44 -3.68
N ALA A 145 6.67 22.48 -3.65
CA ALA A 145 6.24 23.07 -2.39
C ALA A 145 5.43 22.03 -1.58
N LEU A 146 5.78 21.87 -0.31
CA LEU A 146 4.99 21.07 0.63
C LEU A 146 3.57 21.66 0.71
N THR A 147 2.62 20.93 0.14
CA THR A 147 1.19 21.21 0.00
C THR A 147 0.47 19.87 -0.07
N LEU A 148 -0.82 19.81 0.29
CA LEU A 148 -1.55 18.54 0.36
C LEU A 148 -1.64 17.82 -0.99
N GLU A 149 -1.75 18.56 -2.09
CA GLU A 149 -1.79 18.02 -3.46
C GLU A 149 -0.44 17.42 -3.91
N ASN A 150 0.65 17.85 -3.27
CA ASN A 150 2.01 17.44 -3.59
C ASN A 150 2.52 16.34 -2.66
N LEU A 151 1.63 15.66 -1.94
CA LEU A 151 1.93 14.40 -1.26
C LEU A 151 1.74 13.23 -2.25
N ARG A 152 2.52 12.17 -2.04
CA ARG A 152 2.32 10.84 -2.63
C ARG A 152 2.15 9.83 -1.52
#